data_AF-A0A9D1V6H7-F1
#
_entry.id   AF-A0A9D1V6H7-F1
#
_cell.length_a   1.000
_cell.length_b   1.000
_cell.length_c   1.000
_cell.angle_alpha   90.00
_cell.angle_beta   90.00
_cell.angle_gamma   90.00
#
_symmetry.space_group_name_H-M   'P 1'
#
loop_
_entity.id
_entity.type
_entity.pdbx_description
1 polymer ?
#
loop_
_entity_poly.entity_id
_entity_poly.type
_entity_poly.pdbx_seq_one_letter_code
_entity_poly.pdbx_strand_id
1 'polypeptide(L)'
;MKKLITAAACIAAGTFLFSACSAMVATSFSANWLKTPSNYAADFYEELSYKLSFESNDLTQSISELEIDGENSGYTQTTQSLATFTLPDGSDRVVSNVYHMHSELTVSGTYYYTDNNGNKEAVCSFGGENDDPDKDYDNPASVVTDVYFHSLQNGKNLQPVYRTSTYYSYSPGQSTKTLFLYNYTVTVVYSENASEATLTLTDNWGDLKEEDIAVAKNLQKAIALNEKSTAKNLQKNHTLLDEKQLIFAARGLNYSNGSSNTVNLMMDSGAKSTSLSCSEDPTAGTYSFSLDGEEKQDHSVSCASVNISISDGSVFTGEMLRMVIAQKTGDDASAFYALPVRYETPFGFGVGKLVYTLESCTHTPSDNA
;
A
#
# COMPACT_ATOMS: atom_id res chain seq x y z
N MET A 1 56.11 -33.81 -38.47
CA MET A 1 55.01 -33.95 -37.50
C MET A 1 54.06 -32.76 -37.68
N LYS A 2 52.75 -33.04 -37.82
CA LYS A 2 51.57 -32.13 -38.04
C LYS A 2 51.62 -31.32 -39.35
N LYS A 3 51.06 -31.77 -40.49
CA LYS A 3 49.62 -31.78 -40.92
C LYS A 3 48.87 -30.49 -40.53
N LEU A 4 48.07 -29.78 -41.33
CA LEU A 4 47.61 -29.74 -42.74
C LEU A 4 46.58 -28.56 -42.74
N ILE A 5 46.56 -27.73 -43.80
CA ILE A 5 45.38 -27.15 -44.51
C ILE A 5 44.47 -26.15 -43.72
N THR A 6 44.38 -24.84 -44.05
CA THR A 6 43.85 -24.11 -45.23
C THR A 6 42.32 -23.85 -45.20
N ALA A 7 41.95 -22.56 -45.33
CA ALA A 7 40.66 -21.99 -45.78
C ALA A 7 39.44 -22.25 -44.87
N ALA A 8 38.40 -21.41 -44.79
CA ALA A 8 37.89 -20.39 -45.70
C ALA A 8 37.06 -19.35 -44.91
N ALA A 9 36.85 -18.20 -45.54
CA ALA A 9 35.96 -17.14 -45.13
C ALA A 9 34.49 -17.59 -45.02
N CYS A 10 33.82 -17.14 -43.95
CA CYS A 10 32.38 -16.85 -43.90
C CYS A 10 32.25 -15.64 -42.94
N ILE A 11 32.03 -14.43 -43.46
CA ILE A 11 30.69 -13.82 -43.55
C ILE A 11 30.11 -13.52 -42.15
N ALA A 12 30.12 -12.23 -41.82
CA ALA A 12 29.05 -11.50 -41.14
C ALA A 12 28.23 -12.26 -40.08
N ALA A 13 28.71 -12.22 -38.85
CA ALA A 13 27.90 -11.98 -37.67
C ALA A 13 28.85 -11.27 -36.69
N GLY A 14 28.81 -9.95 -36.57
CA GLY A 14 27.66 -9.34 -35.96
C GLY A 14 27.54 -9.74 -34.48
N THR A 15 28.64 -10.06 -33.79
CA THR A 15 28.72 -9.89 -32.34
C THR A 15 28.69 -8.40 -32.03
N PHE A 16 27.53 -7.80 -32.29
CA PHE A 16 27.00 -6.81 -31.38
C PHE A 16 27.06 -7.49 -30.01
N LEU A 17 28.04 -7.07 -29.21
CA LEU A 17 27.85 -6.98 -27.78
C LEU A 17 26.55 -6.22 -27.58
N PHE A 18 25.43 -6.95 -27.57
CA PHE A 18 24.25 -6.50 -26.88
C PHE A 18 24.69 -6.42 -25.42
N SER A 19 25.23 -5.26 -25.04
CA SER A 19 24.93 -4.71 -23.73
C SER A 19 23.41 -4.81 -23.65
N ALA A 20 22.92 -5.83 -22.96
CA ALA A 20 21.51 -5.96 -22.68
C ALA A 20 21.15 -4.76 -21.80
N CYS A 21 20.81 -3.64 -22.44
CA CYS A 21 19.87 -2.70 -21.88
C CYS A 21 18.62 -3.54 -21.67
N SER A 22 18.44 -4.07 -20.46
CA SER A 22 17.23 -4.80 -20.10
C SER A 22 16.06 -3.85 -20.33
N ALA A 23 15.33 -4.10 -21.41
CA ALA A 23 14.15 -3.33 -21.74
C ALA A 23 13.14 -3.51 -20.60
N MET A 24 12.46 -2.42 -20.23
CA MET A 24 11.39 -2.46 -19.25
C MET A 24 10.28 -3.42 -19.72
N VAL A 25 9.87 -4.34 -18.84
CA VAL A 25 8.67 -5.15 -18.99
C VAL A 25 7.52 -4.34 -18.40
N ALA A 26 6.70 -3.74 -19.26
CA ALA A 26 5.51 -3.02 -18.84
C ALA A 26 4.44 -4.00 -18.34
N THR A 27 3.84 -3.70 -17.20
CA THR A 27 2.73 -4.45 -16.61
C THR A 27 1.45 -3.77 -17.04
N SER A 28 0.62 -4.47 -17.81
CA SER A 28 -0.68 -3.94 -18.22
C SER A 28 -1.73 -4.11 -17.13
N PHE A 29 -2.46 -3.04 -16.86
CA PHE A 29 -3.60 -2.93 -15.97
C PHE A 29 -4.86 -2.67 -16.81
N SER A 30 -5.93 -3.39 -16.50
CA SER A 30 -7.28 -3.09 -16.99
C SER A 30 -8.05 -2.31 -15.92
N ALA A 31 -8.92 -1.38 -16.29
CA ALA A 31 -9.76 -0.67 -15.32
C ALA A 31 -10.92 -1.54 -14.80
N ASN A 32 -10.59 -2.65 -14.12
CA ASN A 32 -11.57 -3.59 -13.58
C ASN A 32 -12.35 -3.02 -12.38
N TRP A 33 -11.93 -1.85 -11.88
CA TRP A 33 -12.67 -0.99 -10.96
C TRP A 33 -13.88 -0.30 -11.61
N LEU A 34 -14.10 -0.50 -12.92
CA LEU A 34 -15.30 -0.10 -13.63
C LEU A 34 -16.15 -1.34 -13.95
N LYS A 35 -17.48 -1.20 -13.87
CA LYS A 35 -18.44 -2.24 -14.27
C LYS A 35 -18.17 -2.75 -15.70
N THR A 36 -17.88 -1.81 -16.60
CA THR A 36 -17.42 -2.07 -17.96
C THR A 36 -16.04 -1.42 -18.12
N PRO A 37 -14.95 -2.22 -18.14
CA PRO A 37 -13.59 -1.69 -18.21
C PRO A 37 -13.38 -0.75 -19.39
N SER A 38 -12.83 0.43 -19.11
CA SER A 38 -12.44 1.44 -20.09
C SER A 38 -11.08 2.04 -19.72
N ASN A 39 -10.56 2.97 -20.52
CA ASN A 39 -9.21 3.50 -20.30
C ASN A 39 -9.12 4.47 -19.11
N TYR A 40 -10.14 5.32 -18.97
CA TYR A 40 -10.26 6.36 -17.96
C TYR A 40 -11.73 6.80 -17.92
N ALA A 41 -12.28 6.98 -16.73
CA ALA A 41 -13.60 7.57 -16.52
C ALA A 41 -13.40 8.96 -15.90
N ALA A 42 -13.87 10.00 -16.59
CA ALA A 42 -13.66 11.40 -16.21
C ALA A 42 -14.56 11.85 -15.05
N ASP A 43 -15.56 11.05 -14.74
CA ASP A 43 -16.54 11.19 -13.66
C ASP A 43 -16.42 10.05 -12.63
N PHE A 44 -15.26 9.37 -12.57
CA PHE A 44 -15.02 8.31 -11.62
C PHE A 44 -15.04 8.85 -10.18
N TYR A 45 -15.84 8.21 -9.35
CA TYR A 45 -15.83 8.33 -7.90
C TYR A 45 -15.99 6.92 -7.32
N GLU A 46 -15.25 6.64 -6.25
CA GLU A 46 -15.41 5.44 -5.46
C GLU A 46 -14.97 5.73 -4.02
N GLU A 47 -15.77 5.32 -3.05
CA GLU A 47 -15.39 5.31 -1.64
C GLU A 47 -15.51 3.88 -1.11
N LEU A 48 -14.44 3.39 -0.50
CA LEU A 48 -14.37 2.10 0.17
C LEU A 48 -14.19 2.31 1.66
N SER A 49 -14.98 1.61 2.47
CA SER A 49 -14.88 1.63 3.93
C SER A 49 -14.61 0.23 4.44
N TYR A 50 -13.66 0.11 5.37
CA TYR A 50 -13.20 -1.15 5.92
C TYR A 50 -13.21 -1.11 7.44
N LYS A 51 -13.76 -2.16 8.05
CA LYS A 51 -13.54 -2.46 9.46
C LYS A 51 -12.17 -3.06 9.67
N LEU A 52 -11.64 -2.82 10.86
CA LEU A 52 -10.34 -3.30 11.29
C LEU A 52 -10.48 -4.39 12.35
N SER A 53 -9.59 -5.37 12.27
CA SER A 53 -9.30 -6.29 13.36
C SER A 53 -7.81 -6.58 13.42
N PHE A 54 -7.35 -7.09 14.55
CA PHE A 54 -5.94 -7.44 14.76
C PHE A 54 -5.77 -8.94 14.98
N GLU A 55 -4.79 -9.53 14.30
CA GLU A 55 -4.37 -10.93 14.50
C GLU A 55 -2.95 -10.94 15.09
N SER A 56 -2.81 -11.37 16.34
CA SER A 56 -1.54 -11.46 17.09
C SER A 56 -0.67 -12.63 16.59
N ASN A 57 0.66 -12.45 16.63
CA ASN A 57 1.64 -13.53 16.41
C ASN A 57 2.02 -14.27 17.71
N ASP A 58 1.38 -13.96 18.83
CA ASP A 58 1.53 -14.60 20.15
C ASP A 58 2.98 -14.66 20.65
N LEU A 59 3.70 -13.53 20.52
CA LEU A 59 5.05 -13.39 21.06
C LEU A 59 5.02 -13.23 22.59
N THR A 60 6.02 -13.79 23.27
CA THR A 60 6.27 -13.56 24.70
C THR A 60 7.43 -12.59 24.89
N GLN A 61 7.53 -12.01 26.09
CA GLN A 61 8.52 -10.99 26.46
C GLN A 61 8.52 -9.75 25.56
N SER A 62 7.37 -9.38 25.03
CA SER A 62 7.23 -8.26 24.11
C SER A 62 5.82 -7.69 24.18
N ILE A 63 5.68 -6.46 23.69
CA ILE A 63 4.37 -5.96 23.29
C ILE A 63 3.98 -6.77 22.06
N SER A 64 3.01 -7.67 22.21
CA SER A 64 2.69 -8.69 21.21
C SER A 64 1.23 -8.68 20.78
N GLU A 65 0.43 -7.81 21.38
CA GLU A 65 -0.99 -7.70 21.11
C GLU A 65 -1.44 -6.26 21.09
N LEU A 66 -2.35 -5.97 20.17
CA LEU A 66 -3.13 -4.76 20.07
C LEU A 66 -4.60 -5.16 20.11
N GLU A 67 -5.31 -4.73 21.14
CA GLU A 67 -6.77 -4.81 21.18
C GLU A 67 -7.33 -3.55 20.52
N ILE A 68 -7.97 -3.72 19.36
CA ILE A 68 -8.57 -2.62 18.61
C ILE A 68 -9.97 -2.34 19.17
N ASP A 69 -10.22 -1.07 19.47
CA ASP A 69 -11.58 -0.56 19.68
C ASP A 69 -12.25 -0.40 18.31
N GLY A 70 -13.03 -1.40 17.92
CA GLY A 70 -13.64 -1.48 16.59
C GLY A 70 -14.68 -0.41 16.30
N GLU A 71 -15.29 0.22 17.30
CA GLU A 71 -16.27 1.30 17.08
C GLU A 71 -15.58 2.63 16.74
N ASN A 72 -14.34 2.82 17.20
CA ASN A 72 -13.55 4.03 17.00
C ASN A 72 -12.34 3.80 16.07
N SER A 73 -12.38 2.72 15.28
CA SER A 73 -11.31 2.35 14.34
C SER A 73 -11.88 1.98 12.98
N GLY A 74 -11.21 2.42 11.93
CA GLY A 74 -11.67 2.18 10.57
C GLY A 74 -10.64 2.60 9.53
N TYR A 75 -10.86 2.16 8.29
CA TYR A 75 -10.09 2.62 7.15
C TYR A 75 -11.02 3.03 6.02
N THR A 76 -10.84 4.24 5.50
CA THR A 76 -11.56 4.73 4.33
C THR A 76 -10.60 5.02 3.19
N GLN A 77 -11.06 4.79 1.97
CA GLN A 77 -10.32 5.13 0.75
C GLN A 77 -11.29 5.71 -0.27
N THR A 78 -11.11 6.98 -0.60
CA THR A 78 -11.86 7.68 -1.66
C THR A 78 -10.96 7.86 -2.87
N THR A 79 -11.41 7.41 -4.03
CA THR A 79 -10.73 7.64 -5.31
C THR A 79 -11.64 8.42 -6.25
N GLN A 80 -11.13 9.52 -6.80
CA GLN A 80 -11.87 10.34 -7.76
C GLN A 80 -11.00 10.73 -8.95
N SER A 81 -11.63 10.88 -10.12
CA SER A 81 -10.97 11.41 -11.30
C SER A 81 -10.86 12.93 -11.27
N LEU A 82 -9.69 13.44 -11.61
CA LEU A 82 -9.41 14.86 -11.82
C LEU A 82 -8.98 15.09 -13.27
N ALA A 83 -9.58 16.10 -13.91
CA ALA A 83 -9.20 16.48 -15.27
C ALA A 83 -7.71 16.85 -15.35
N THR A 84 -7.22 17.60 -14.36
CA THR A 84 -5.82 18.00 -14.24
C THR A 84 -5.37 18.08 -12.79
N PHE A 85 -4.08 17.87 -12.55
CA PHE A 85 -3.40 18.11 -11.27
C PHE A 85 -2.12 18.91 -11.51
N THR A 86 -1.95 20.00 -10.77
CA THR A 86 -0.71 20.78 -10.73
C THR A 86 0.09 20.37 -9.51
N LEU A 87 1.37 20.05 -9.69
CA LEU A 87 2.19 19.59 -8.59
C LEU A 87 2.40 20.68 -7.52
N PRO A 88 2.30 20.35 -6.22
CA PRO A 88 2.58 21.28 -5.13
C PRO A 88 4.09 21.29 -4.77
N ASP A 89 4.98 21.17 -5.76
CA ASP A 89 6.45 21.16 -5.56
C ASP A 89 7.12 22.47 -5.98
N GLY A 90 6.31 23.49 -6.33
CA GLY A 90 6.77 24.77 -6.84
C GLY A 90 7.12 24.78 -8.34
N SER A 91 6.91 23.66 -9.05
CA SER A 91 7.02 23.59 -10.51
C SER A 91 5.71 23.95 -11.21
N ASP A 92 5.79 24.33 -12.49
CA ASP A 92 4.62 24.55 -13.36
C ASP A 92 4.11 23.24 -14.00
N ARG A 93 4.45 22.07 -13.45
CA ARG A 93 4.09 20.79 -14.06
C ARG A 93 2.61 20.47 -13.83
N VAL A 94 1.88 20.30 -14.93
CA VAL A 94 0.47 19.88 -14.94
C VAL A 94 0.35 18.51 -15.57
N VAL A 95 -0.39 17.61 -14.93
CA VAL A 95 -0.71 16.26 -15.42
C VAL A 95 -2.21 16.15 -15.65
N SER A 96 -2.62 15.57 -16.78
CA SER A 96 -4.04 15.36 -17.13
C SER A 96 -4.50 13.92 -16.87
N ASN A 97 -5.82 13.70 -16.81
CA ASN A 97 -6.44 12.38 -16.62
C ASN A 97 -5.94 11.66 -15.37
N VAL A 98 -6.00 12.36 -14.24
CA VAL A 98 -5.44 11.92 -12.96
C VAL A 98 -6.54 11.24 -12.15
N TYR A 99 -6.16 10.23 -11.38
CA TYR A 99 -6.91 9.75 -10.23
C TYR A 99 -6.26 10.33 -8.97
N HIS A 100 -7.07 10.90 -8.11
CA HIS A 100 -6.72 11.27 -6.76
C HIS A 100 -7.31 10.25 -5.81
N MET A 101 -6.44 9.55 -5.08
CA MET A 101 -6.86 8.62 -4.04
C MET A 101 -6.44 9.17 -2.67
N HIS A 102 -7.44 9.46 -1.86
CA HIS A 102 -7.33 9.86 -0.48
C HIS A 102 -7.66 8.66 0.41
N SER A 103 -6.85 8.37 1.42
CA SER A 103 -7.17 7.35 2.41
C SER A 103 -6.82 7.78 3.83
N GLU A 104 -7.63 7.31 4.76
CA GLU A 104 -7.49 7.58 6.19
C GLU A 104 -7.63 6.27 6.96
N LEU A 105 -6.57 5.87 7.65
CA LEU A 105 -6.57 4.81 8.65
C LEU A 105 -6.65 5.47 10.01
N THR A 106 -7.65 5.11 10.82
CA THR A 106 -7.77 5.52 12.21
C THR A 106 -7.84 4.29 13.10
N VAL A 107 -6.99 4.23 14.12
CA VAL A 107 -6.92 3.11 15.07
C VAL A 107 -6.97 3.66 16.49
N SER A 108 -7.94 3.19 17.24
CA SER A 108 -8.06 3.33 18.69
C SER A 108 -7.86 1.96 19.32
N GLY A 109 -7.21 1.88 20.48
CA GLY A 109 -6.98 0.58 21.11
C GLY A 109 -6.01 0.59 22.28
N THR A 110 -5.65 -0.62 22.72
CA THR A 110 -4.73 -0.86 23.83
C THR A 110 -3.64 -1.85 23.44
N TYR A 111 -2.39 -1.47 23.65
CA TYR A 111 -1.24 -2.38 23.54
C TYR A 111 -1.04 -3.18 24.82
N TYR A 112 -0.76 -4.47 24.67
CA TYR A 112 -0.44 -5.36 25.78
C TYR A 112 0.94 -5.97 25.65
N TYR A 113 1.66 -5.99 26.77
CA TYR A 113 2.88 -6.76 26.94
C TYR A 113 2.54 -8.14 27.49
N THR A 114 3.09 -9.17 26.86
CA THR A 114 2.91 -10.57 27.27
C THR A 114 4.19 -11.08 27.94
N ASP A 115 4.12 -11.53 29.18
CA ASP A 115 5.26 -12.11 29.90
C ASP A 115 5.56 -13.58 29.50
N ASN A 116 6.59 -14.17 30.12
CA ASN A 116 6.98 -15.57 29.87
C ASN A 116 5.91 -16.61 30.21
N ASN A 117 4.97 -16.26 31.08
CA ASN A 117 3.91 -17.14 31.55
C ASN A 117 2.61 -16.91 30.76
N GLY A 118 2.62 -16.02 29.75
CA GLY A 118 1.45 -15.64 28.97
C GLY A 118 0.54 -14.62 29.67
N ASN A 119 0.99 -14.01 30.77
CA ASN A 119 0.21 -12.96 31.43
C ASN A 119 0.31 -11.66 30.63
N LYS A 120 -0.83 -11.01 30.42
CA LYS A 120 -0.95 -9.74 29.69
C LYS A 120 -0.98 -8.56 30.66
N GLU A 121 -0.23 -7.52 30.34
CA GLU A 121 -0.22 -6.24 31.04
C GLU A 121 -0.47 -5.11 30.04
N ALA A 122 -1.48 -4.28 30.30
CA ALA A 122 -1.75 -3.10 29.47
C ALA A 122 -0.57 -2.12 29.55
N VAL A 123 -0.10 -1.66 28.39
CA VAL A 123 1.07 -0.78 28.25
C VAL A 123 0.66 0.65 27.98
N CYS A 124 -0.26 0.84 27.02
CA CYS A 124 -0.78 2.13 26.59
C CYS A 124 -2.12 1.95 25.89
N SER A 125 -3.08 2.79 26.25
CA SER A 125 -4.38 2.93 25.57
C SER A 125 -4.41 4.29 24.86
N PHE A 126 -5.03 4.36 23.69
CA PHE A 126 -5.08 5.55 22.84
C PHE A 126 -6.37 5.55 22.00
N GLY A 127 -6.90 6.73 21.71
CA GLY A 127 -8.13 6.94 20.94
C GLY A 127 -9.40 6.50 21.67
N GLY A 128 -10.54 6.78 21.02
CA GLY A 128 -11.87 6.45 21.53
C GLY A 128 -12.14 7.08 22.89
N GLU A 129 -12.54 6.27 23.87
CA GLU A 129 -12.79 6.74 25.24
C GLU A 129 -11.53 7.17 26.01
N ASN A 130 -10.34 6.86 25.49
CA ASN A 130 -9.06 7.20 26.11
C ASN A 130 -8.47 8.52 25.57
N ASP A 131 -9.12 9.15 24.58
CA ASP A 131 -8.70 10.41 24.00
C ASP A 131 -8.99 11.57 24.97
N ASP A 132 -7.94 12.24 25.42
CA ASP A 132 -8.03 13.42 26.28
C ASP A 132 -7.62 14.64 25.45
N PRO A 133 -8.53 15.59 25.17
CA PRO A 133 -8.24 16.72 24.28
C PRO A 133 -7.12 17.63 24.79
N ASP A 134 -6.76 17.52 26.07
CA ASP A 134 -5.65 18.27 26.67
C ASP A 134 -4.28 17.54 26.53
N LYS A 135 -4.26 16.32 25.98
CA LYS A 135 -3.05 15.52 25.76
C LYS A 135 -2.91 15.19 24.28
N ASP A 136 -1.72 15.45 23.75
CA ASP A 136 -1.42 15.21 22.34
C ASP A 136 -0.94 13.78 22.05
N TYR A 137 -0.82 12.93 23.08
CA TYR A 137 -0.16 11.62 23.02
C TYR A 137 -1.07 10.41 23.25
N ASP A 138 -2.36 10.62 23.50
CA ASP A 138 -3.40 9.59 23.59
C ASP A 138 -4.47 9.71 22.49
N ASN A 139 -4.27 10.61 21.51
CA ASN A 139 -5.03 10.66 20.27
C ASN A 139 -5.06 9.28 19.56
N PRO A 140 -6.10 8.96 18.77
CA PRO A 140 -6.09 7.77 17.93
C PRO A 140 -4.89 7.78 16.96
N ALA A 141 -4.32 6.61 16.70
CA ALA A 141 -3.32 6.48 15.65
C ALA A 141 -3.97 6.80 14.30
N SER A 142 -3.32 7.61 13.47
CA SER A 142 -3.84 8.02 12.17
C SER A 142 -2.78 7.92 11.08
N VAL A 143 -3.17 7.41 9.91
CA VAL A 143 -2.38 7.52 8.69
C VAL A 143 -3.27 8.09 7.59
N VAL A 144 -3.00 9.34 7.22
CA VAL A 144 -3.70 10.05 6.15
C VAL A 144 -2.81 10.08 4.92
N THR A 145 -3.31 9.69 3.77
CA THR A 145 -2.55 9.61 2.52
C THR A 145 -3.33 10.18 1.36
N ASP A 146 -2.68 11.06 0.60
CA ASP A 146 -3.10 11.48 -0.74
C ASP A 146 -2.11 10.95 -1.76
N VAL A 147 -2.57 10.18 -2.75
CA VAL A 147 -1.77 9.72 -3.88
C VAL A 147 -2.44 10.08 -5.20
N TYR A 148 -1.63 10.64 -6.10
CA TYR A 148 -2.03 11.08 -7.42
C TYR A 148 -1.32 10.22 -8.45
N PHE A 149 -2.09 9.61 -9.35
CA PHE A 149 -1.57 8.76 -10.41
C PHE A 149 -2.42 8.89 -11.66
N HIS A 150 -1.85 8.62 -12.83
CA HIS A 150 -2.55 8.77 -14.10
C HIS A 150 -2.42 7.52 -14.96
N SER A 151 -3.38 7.36 -15.87
CA SER A 151 -3.43 6.27 -16.83
C SER A 151 -2.61 6.62 -18.08
N LEU A 152 -1.58 5.83 -18.41
CA LEU A 152 -0.75 6.01 -19.62
C LEU A 152 -1.37 5.34 -20.86
N GLN A 153 -0.77 5.56 -22.03
CA GLN A 153 -1.12 5.04 -23.39
C GLN A 153 -2.19 3.93 -23.44
N ASN A 154 -3.23 4.14 -24.27
CA ASN A 154 -4.35 3.20 -24.46
C ASN A 154 -5.04 2.75 -23.15
N GLY A 155 -4.84 3.46 -22.04
CA GLY A 155 -5.50 3.20 -20.76
C GLY A 155 -4.95 2.01 -19.98
N LYS A 156 -3.78 1.49 -20.36
CA LYS A 156 -3.32 0.17 -19.87
C LYS A 156 -2.23 0.21 -18.82
N ASN A 157 -1.63 1.35 -18.49
CA ASN A 157 -0.62 1.41 -17.42
C ASN A 157 -0.98 2.50 -16.43
N LEU A 158 -0.60 2.33 -15.17
CA LEU A 158 -0.70 3.34 -14.13
C LEU A 158 0.68 3.91 -13.85
N GLN A 159 0.78 5.23 -13.65
CA GLN A 159 2.02 5.90 -13.27
C GLN A 159 1.78 6.84 -12.09
N PRO A 160 2.55 6.72 -11.00
CA PRO A 160 2.45 7.64 -9.88
C PRO A 160 3.00 9.03 -10.26
N VAL A 161 2.42 10.07 -9.68
CA VAL A 161 2.73 11.48 -9.95
C VAL A 161 3.20 12.18 -8.69
N TYR A 162 2.47 11.99 -7.59
CA TYR A 162 2.72 12.63 -6.31
C TYR A 162 2.08 11.83 -5.18
N ARG A 163 2.70 11.84 -4.00
CA ARG A 163 2.12 11.30 -2.78
C ARG A 163 2.46 12.19 -1.58
N THR A 164 1.51 12.37 -0.69
CA THR A 164 1.76 12.78 0.70
C THR A 164 1.15 11.77 1.65
N SER A 165 1.90 11.35 2.67
CA SER A 165 1.40 10.52 3.76
C SER A 165 1.79 11.15 5.09
N THR A 166 0.83 11.41 5.96
CA THR A 166 1.05 11.88 7.33
C THR A 166 0.74 10.74 8.29
N TYR A 167 1.69 10.46 9.16
CA TYR A 167 1.65 9.37 10.12
C TYR A 167 1.65 9.94 11.53
N TYR A 168 0.64 9.57 12.31
CA TYR A 168 0.62 9.68 13.76
C TYR A 168 0.43 8.26 14.30
N SER A 169 1.49 7.61 14.78
CA SER A 169 1.46 6.16 14.99
C SER A 169 2.28 5.68 16.18
N TYR A 170 1.82 4.59 16.77
CA TYR A 170 2.43 3.94 17.92
C TYR A 170 3.11 2.66 17.47
N SER A 171 4.39 2.49 17.77
CA SER A 171 5.16 1.30 17.42
C SER A 171 5.84 0.68 18.65
N PRO A 172 5.67 -0.62 18.89
CA PRO A 172 6.42 -1.37 19.89
C PRO A 172 7.93 -1.28 19.71
N GLY A 173 8.64 -0.98 20.80
CA GLY A 173 10.08 -1.18 20.89
C GLY A 173 10.43 -2.67 21.00
N GLN A 174 11.45 -3.10 20.28
CA GLN A 174 11.87 -4.52 20.28
C GLN A 174 12.27 -4.98 21.69
N SER A 175 11.68 -6.06 22.18
CA SER A 175 12.01 -6.71 23.46
C SER A 175 11.95 -5.77 24.67
N THR A 176 11.12 -4.73 24.62
CA THR A 176 10.88 -3.79 25.73
C THR A 176 9.38 -3.62 25.98
N LYS A 177 9.05 -2.91 27.08
CA LYS A 177 7.71 -2.37 27.32
C LYS A 177 7.52 -0.97 26.74
N THR A 178 8.51 -0.43 26.03
CA THR A 178 8.45 0.93 25.49
C THR A 178 7.68 0.95 24.17
N LEU A 179 6.76 1.90 24.05
CA LEU A 179 6.12 2.31 22.80
C LEU A 179 6.72 3.61 22.32
N PHE A 180 6.90 3.70 21.02
CA PHE A 180 7.38 4.89 20.33
C PHE A 180 6.22 5.52 19.56
N LEU A 181 5.97 6.80 19.84
CA LEU A 181 4.97 7.63 19.20
C LEU A 181 5.64 8.47 18.10
N TYR A 182 5.30 8.19 16.86
CA TYR A 182 5.82 8.88 15.68
C TYR A 182 4.80 9.89 15.16
N ASN A 183 5.26 11.07 14.78
CA ASN A 183 4.47 12.05 14.05
C ASN A 183 5.32 12.64 12.93
N TYR A 184 5.08 12.22 11.68
CA TYR A 184 5.87 12.66 10.55
C TYR A 184 5.08 12.64 9.25
N THR A 185 5.53 13.41 8.28
CA THR A 185 4.97 13.46 6.93
C THR A 185 6.01 13.03 5.91
N VAL A 186 5.62 12.14 5.01
CA VAL A 186 6.40 11.71 3.86
C VAL A 186 5.78 12.27 2.59
N THR A 187 6.55 13.06 1.86
CA THR A 187 6.17 13.54 0.52
C THR A 187 7.04 12.85 -0.53
N VAL A 188 6.41 12.34 -1.59
CA VAL A 188 7.10 11.79 -2.77
C VAL A 188 6.68 12.54 -4.02
N VAL A 189 7.67 13.11 -4.70
CA VAL A 189 7.50 13.79 -5.98
C VAL A 189 8.18 12.96 -7.06
N TYR A 190 7.40 12.42 -8.00
CA TYR A 190 7.91 11.61 -9.10
C TYR A 190 8.32 12.51 -10.28
N SER A 191 9.33 12.12 -11.06
CA SER A 191 9.65 12.76 -12.35
C SER A 191 8.52 12.54 -13.37
N GLU A 192 8.52 13.26 -14.49
CA GLU A 192 7.44 13.21 -15.50
C GLU A 192 7.16 11.79 -16.04
N ASN A 193 8.22 11.00 -16.22
CA ASN A 193 8.18 9.60 -16.64
C ASN A 193 8.28 8.61 -15.46
N ALA A 194 8.20 9.10 -14.22
CA ALA A 194 8.42 8.38 -12.98
C ALA A 194 9.69 7.49 -12.95
N SER A 195 10.76 7.85 -13.68
CA SER A 195 12.05 7.16 -13.62
C SER A 195 12.87 7.52 -12.38
N GLU A 196 12.56 8.65 -11.76
CA GLU A 196 13.15 9.13 -10.51
C GLU A 196 12.04 9.65 -9.57
N ALA A 197 12.32 9.67 -8.27
CA ALA A 197 11.44 10.28 -7.28
C ALA A 197 12.25 10.93 -6.17
N THR A 198 11.76 12.07 -5.67
CA THR A 198 12.30 12.73 -4.48
C THR A 198 11.40 12.41 -3.30
N LEU A 199 11.97 11.75 -2.30
CA LEU A 199 11.34 11.46 -1.01
C LEU A 199 11.79 12.53 -0.01
N THR A 200 10.84 13.15 0.68
CA THR A 200 11.11 14.08 1.78
C THR A 200 10.35 13.59 3.02
N LEU A 201 11.08 13.28 4.08
CA LEU A 201 10.54 13.01 5.40
C LEU A 201 10.63 14.29 6.23
N THR A 202 9.51 14.71 6.79
CA THR A 202 9.41 15.85 7.69
C THR A 202 8.92 15.37 9.05
N ASP A 203 9.69 15.61 10.09
CA ASP A 203 9.27 15.37 11.46
C ASP A 203 8.32 16.47 11.92
N ASN A 204 7.14 16.08 12.39
CA ASN A 204 6.09 17.02 12.77
C ASN A 204 6.16 17.39 14.25
N TRP A 205 7.04 16.74 15.04
CA TRP A 205 7.31 17.17 16.40
C TRP A 205 8.17 18.44 16.44
N GLY A 206 9.04 18.62 15.44
CA GLY A 206 9.96 19.75 15.39
C GLY A 206 11.11 19.58 16.39
N ASP A 207 11.50 20.68 17.05
CA ASP A 207 12.56 20.64 18.05
C ASP A 207 12.04 20.08 19.39
N LEU A 208 11.97 18.75 19.51
CA LEU A 208 11.68 18.08 20.78
C LEU A 208 12.82 18.28 21.79
N LYS A 209 12.48 18.76 22.98
CA LYS A 209 13.41 18.80 24.11
C LYS A 209 13.44 17.46 24.82
N GLU A 210 14.54 17.16 25.52
CA GLU A 210 14.73 15.88 26.21
C GLU A 210 13.63 15.62 27.25
N GLU A 211 13.16 16.66 27.95
CA GLU A 211 12.06 16.57 28.91
C GLU A 211 10.69 16.21 28.28
N ASP A 212 10.50 16.47 26.99
CA ASP A 212 9.23 16.26 26.28
C ASP A 212 9.17 14.90 25.56
N ILE A 213 10.26 14.13 25.57
CA ILE A 213 10.35 12.82 24.92
C ILE A 213 9.49 11.79 25.66
N ALA A 214 9.62 11.69 26.98
CA ALA A 214 8.90 10.71 27.78
C ALA A 214 7.55 11.28 28.23
N VAL A 215 6.48 10.90 27.54
CA VAL A 215 5.12 11.45 27.76
C VAL A 215 4.27 10.60 28.71
N ALA A 216 4.58 9.31 28.83
CA ALA A 216 3.98 8.42 29.83
C ALA A 216 4.96 7.31 30.26
N LYS A 217 4.59 6.51 31.28
CA LYS A 217 5.45 5.47 31.89
C LYS A 217 6.17 4.57 30.87
N ASN A 218 5.50 4.25 29.78
CA ASN A 218 5.97 3.34 28.73
C ASN A 218 5.88 3.96 27.33
N LEU A 219 5.66 5.28 27.20
CA LEU A 219 5.43 5.95 25.92
C LEU A 219 6.45 7.07 25.72
N GLN A 220 7.11 7.04 24.56
CA GLN A 220 8.11 8.04 24.18
C GLN A 220 7.83 8.59 22.79
N LYS A 221 7.90 9.91 22.60
CA LYS A 221 7.91 10.54 21.28
C LYS A 221 9.21 10.15 20.56
N ALA A 222 9.09 9.68 19.33
CA ALA A 222 10.21 9.34 18.48
C ALA A 222 10.44 10.43 17.44
N ILE A 223 11.69 10.90 17.37
CA ILE A 223 12.13 11.88 16.38
C ILE A 223 12.33 11.15 15.05
N ALA A 224 11.62 11.57 14.02
CA ALA A 224 11.96 11.19 12.66
C ALA A 224 13.07 12.13 12.14
N LEU A 225 14.06 11.62 11.40
CA LEU A 225 15.09 12.50 10.84
C LEU A 225 14.51 13.25 9.65
N ASN A 226 14.58 14.58 9.68
CA ASN A 226 14.27 15.42 8.52
C ASN A 226 15.25 15.06 7.40
N GLU A 227 14.80 14.29 6.42
CA GLU A 227 15.63 13.71 5.37
C GLU A 227 15.03 13.96 4.00
N LYS A 228 15.91 14.27 3.05
CA LYS A 228 15.57 14.37 1.64
C LYS A 228 16.46 13.43 0.85
N SER A 229 15.86 12.52 0.10
CA SER A 229 16.58 11.56 -0.73
C SER A 229 15.99 11.50 -2.14
N THR A 230 16.78 11.02 -3.09
CA THR A 230 16.35 10.82 -4.48
C THR A 230 16.57 9.37 -4.86
N ALA A 231 15.47 8.69 -5.19
CA ALA A 231 15.48 7.35 -5.74
C ALA A 231 15.53 7.43 -7.28
N LYS A 232 16.34 6.58 -7.91
CA LYS A 232 16.59 6.60 -9.37
C LYS A 232 16.36 5.24 -9.99
N ASN A 233 16.21 5.21 -11.32
CA ASN A 233 16.00 3.99 -12.10
C ASN A 233 14.72 3.23 -11.70
N LEU A 234 13.68 3.95 -11.29
CA LEU A 234 12.48 3.36 -10.68
C LEU A 234 11.64 2.54 -11.67
N GLN A 235 11.72 2.86 -12.96
CA GLN A 235 11.11 2.08 -14.04
C GLN A 235 12.08 1.09 -14.71
N LYS A 236 13.26 0.87 -14.12
CA LYS A 236 14.19 -0.12 -14.67
C LYS A 236 13.58 -1.51 -14.51
N ASN A 237 13.45 -2.22 -15.63
CA ASN A 237 12.91 -3.58 -15.77
C ASN A 237 11.40 -3.75 -15.55
N HIS A 238 10.74 -2.98 -14.69
CA HIS A 238 9.31 -3.17 -14.38
C HIS A 238 8.54 -1.84 -14.26
N THR A 239 7.22 -1.92 -14.35
CA THR A 239 6.32 -0.77 -14.10
C THR A 239 6.41 -0.33 -12.65
N LEU A 240 6.57 0.98 -12.44
CA LEU A 240 6.59 1.56 -11.09
C LEU A 240 5.17 1.80 -10.59
N LEU A 241 4.90 1.36 -9.37
CA LEU A 241 3.77 1.78 -8.58
C LEU A 241 4.21 2.49 -7.30
N ASP A 242 3.38 3.36 -6.75
CA ASP A 242 3.49 3.80 -5.35
C ASP A 242 2.92 2.69 -4.43
N GLU A 243 3.52 2.46 -3.25
CA GLU A 243 2.96 1.51 -2.29
C GLU A 243 1.51 1.82 -1.92
N LYS A 244 1.15 3.10 -1.84
CA LYS A 244 -0.20 3.52 -1.42
C LYS A 244 -1.22 3.30 -2.53
N GLN A 245 -0.81 3.20 -3.79
CA GLN A 245 -1.69 2.89 -4.92
C GLN A 245 -1.82 1.38 -5.20
N LEU A 246 -1.06 0.54 -4.49
CA LEU A 246 -0.91 -0.88 -4.83
C LEU A 246 -2.23 -1.66 -4.79
N ILE A 247 -3.02 -1.47 -3.74
CA ILE A 247 -4.31 -2.17 -3.57
C ILE A 247 -5.26 -1.81 -4.70
N PHE A 248 -5.34 -0.53 -5.07
CA PHE A 248 -6.12 -0.06 -6.21
C PHE A 248 -5.60 -0.66 -7.53
N ALA A 249 -4.30 -0.56 -7.79
CA ALA A 249 -3.68 -1.05 -9.02
C ALA A 249 -3.82 -2.57 -9.19
N ALA A 250 -3.73 -3.33 -8.10
CA ALA A 250 -3.85 -4.79 -8.12
C ALA A 250 -5.20 -5.27 -8.70
N ARG A 251 -6.26 -4.46 -8.56
CA ARG A 251 -7.58 -4.72 -9.19
C ARG A 251 -7.51 -4.84 -10.70
N GLY A 252 -6.56 -4.15 -11.33
CA GLY A 252 -6.39 -4.17 -12.77
C GLY A 252 -5.67 -5.39 -13.34
N LEU A 253 -5.20 -6.31 -12.49
CA LEU A 253 -4.52 -7.54 -12.90
C LEU A 253 -5.50 -8.71 -12.96
N ASN A 254 -5.16 -9.72 -13.77
CA ASN A 254 -5.89 -10.98 -13.80
C ASN A 254 -5.15 -12.00 -12.92
N TYR A 255 -5.90 -12.72 -12.10
CA TYR A 255 -5.35 -13.73 -11.19
C TYR A 255 -5.92 -15.10 -11.51
N SER A 256 -5.03 -16.06 -11.63
CA SER A 256 -5.33 -17.48 -11.78
C SER A 256 -4.28 -18.30 -11.05
N ASN A 257 -4.54 -19.59 -10.84
CA ASN A 257 -3.57 -20.49 -10.26
C ASN A 257 -2.23 -20.45 -11.04
N GLY A 258 -1.15 -20.19 -10.33
CA GLY A 258 0.21 -20.06 -10.87
C GLY A 258 0.52 -18.71 -11.52
N SER A 259 -0.39 -17.73 -11.48
CA SER A 259 -0.13 -16.39 -12.01
C SER A 259 0.82 -15.60 -11.11
N SER A 260 1.67 -14.77 -11.71
CA SER A 260 2.55 -13.84 -11.01
C SER A 260 2.83 -12.63 -11.89
N ASN A 261 2.70 -11.43 -11.31
CA ASN A 261 3.06 -10.17 -11.94
C ASN A 261 4.14 -9.48 -11.08
N THR A 262 5.14 -8.90 -11.73
CA THR A 262 6.20 -8.15 -11.04
C THR A 262 6.12 -6.67 -11.39
N VAL A 263 6.18 -5.84 -10.36
CA VAL A 263 6.21 -4.37 -10.44
C VAL A 263 7.39 -3.86 -9.61
N ASN A 264 7.83 -2.64 -9.85
CA ASN A 264 8.62 -1.92 -8.87
C ASN A 264 7.65 -1.14 -7.98
N LEU A 265 7.87 -1.15 -6.67
CA LEU A 265 7.05 -0.46 -5.69
C LEU A 265 7.90 0.59 -4.99
N MET A 266 7.50 1.85 -5.07
CA MET A 266 8.12 2.93 -4.31
C MET A 266 7.58 2.91 -2.88
N MET A 267 8.45 2.62 -1.93
CA MET A 267 8.16 2.63 -0.49
C MET A 267 8.88 3.81 0.17
N ASP A 268 8.58 4.05 1.44
CA ASP A 268 9.26 5.10 2.25
C ASP A 268 10.78 4.84 2.39
N SER A 269 11.22 3.57 2.26
CA SER A 269 12.63 3.17 2.25
C SER A 269 13.26 3.10 0.85
N GLY A 270 12.53 3.51 -0.19
CA GLY A 270 12.95 3.46 -1.59
C GLY A 270 12.25 2.37 -2.40
N ALA A 271 12.64 2.24 -3.67
CA ALA A 271 11.98 1.30 -4.57
C ALA A 271 12.47 -0.14 -4.41
N LYS A 272 11.52 -1.08 -4.41
CA LYS A 272 11.77 -2.52 -4.36
C LYS A 272 11.00 -3.24 -5.46
N SER A 273 11.53 -4.34 -5.97
CA SER A 273 10.77 -5.20 -6.86
C SER A 273 9.80 -6.03 -6.04
N THR A 274 8.53 -6.03 -6.44
CA THR A 274 7.43 -6.65 -5.71
C THR A 274 6.66 -7.57 -6.64
N SER A 275 6.38 -8.77 -6.17
CA SER A 275 5.58 -9.76 -6.90
C SER A 275 4.18 -9.87 -6.32
N LEU A 276 3.19 -9.86 -7.20
CA LEU A 276 1.78 -10.14 -6.89
C LEU A 276 1.45 -11.49 -7.50
N SER A 277 1.29 -12.51 -6.68
CA SER A 277 1.12 -13.90 -7.12
C SER A 277 -0.14 -14.54 -6.56
N CYS A 278 -0.68 -15.50 -7.32
CA CYS A 278 -1.81 -16.32 -6.93
C CYS A 278 -1.46 -17.79 -7.16
N SER A 279 -1.50 -18.59 -6.10
CA SER A 279 -1.11 -20.01 -6.11
C SER A 279 -2.29 -20.97 -6.14
N GLU A 280 -3.51 -20.45 -6.10
CA GLU A 280 -4.74 -21.22 -6.00
C GLU A 280 -5.73 -20.72 -7.05
N ASP A 281 -6.64 -21.60 -7.46
CA ASP A 281 -7.73 -21.18 -8.33
C ASP A 281 -8.68 -20.23 -7.56
N PRO A 282 -9.25 -19.22 -8.22
CA PRO A 282 -10.26 -18.38 -7.58
C PRO A 282 -11.41 -19.24 -7.03
N THR A 283 -11.77 -19.01 -5.78
CA THR A 283 -12.81 -19.76 -5.09
C THR A 283 -13.98 -18.86 -4.72
N ALA A 284 -15.17 -19.44 -4.66
CA ALA A 284 -16.33 -18.74 -4.14
C ALA A 284 -16.20 -18.58 -2.63
N GLY A 285 -16.17 -17.35 -2.15
CA GLY A 285 -16.27 -17.01 -0.73
C GLY A 285 -17.62 -16.36 -0.43
N THR A 286 -18.03 -16.42 0.83
CA THR A 286 -19.23 -15.75 1.33
C THR A 286 -18.82 -14.46 2.02
N TYR A 287 -19.32 -13.32 1.55
CA TYR A 287 -18.98 -12.00 2.09
C TYR A 287 -20.23 -11.16 2.30
N SER A 288 -20.15 -10.25 3.28
CA SER A 288 -21.21 -9.32 3.64
C SER A 288 -20.67 -7.90 3.61
N PHE A 289 -21.16 -7.08 2.68
CA PHE A 289 -20.84 -5.66 2.53
C PHE A 289 -21.97 -4.92 1.81
N SER A 290 -22.04 -3.60 1.95
CA SER A 290 -22.97 -2.72 1.24
C SER A 290 -22.36 -2.27 -0.08
N LEU A 291 -23.10 -2.35 -1.18
CA LEU A 291 -22.66 -1.86 -2.50
C LEU A 291 -23.67 -0.87 -3.04
N ASP A 292 -23.27 0.40 -3.17
CA ASP A 292 -24.13 1.49 -3.62
C ASP A 292 -25.45 1.60 -2.81
N GLY A 293 -25.37 1.37 -1.50
CA GLY A 293 -26.51 1.38 -0.57
C GLY A 293 -27.35 0.09 -0.56
N GLU A 294 -27.03 -0.90 -1.40
CA GLU A 294 -27.64 -2.22 -1.36
C GLU A 294 -26.82 -3.20 -0.51
N GLU A 295 -27.41 -3.67 0.59
CA GLU A 295 -26.83 -4.71 1.43
C GLU A 295 -26.66 -6.04 0.67
N LYS A 296 -25.42 -6.50 0.54
CA LYS A 296 -25.09 -7.82 -0.01
C LYS A 296 -24.76 -8.77 1.13
N GLN A 297 -25.77 -9.26 1.85
CA GLN A 297 -25.57 -10.27 2.90
C GLN A 297 -25.26 -11.65 2.31
N ASP A 298 -24.23 -12.31 2.83
CA ASP A 298 -23.82 -13.68 2.49
C ASP A 298 -23.75 -13.98 0.99
N HIS A 299 -23.30 -13.01 0.20
CA HIS A 299 -23.19 -13.18 -1.24
C HIS A 299 -21.98 -14.05 -1.59
N SER A 300 -22.21 -15.01 -2.48
CA SER A 300 -21.16 -15.81 -3.08
C SER A 300 -20.41 -14.97 -4.11
N VAL A 301 -19.17 -14.61 -3.81
CA VAL A 301 -18.28 -13.86 -4.69
C VAL A 301 -17.09 -14.74 -5.03
N SER A 302 -16.81 -14.92 -6.33
CA SER A 302 -15.57 -15.58 -6.74
C SER A 302 -14.40 -14.64 -6.49
N CYS A 303 -13.45 -15.07 -5.66
CA CYS A 303 -12.31 -14.27 -5.24
C CYS A 303 -10.99 -15.00 -5.49
N ALA A 304 -9.94 -14.24 -5.79
CA ALA A 304 -8.57 -14.74 -5.80
C ALA A 304 -7.85 -14.36 -4.50
N SER A 305 -7.07 -15.28 -3.97
CA SER A 305 -6.10 -15.00 -2.90
C SER A 305 -4.78 -14.58 -3.53
N VAL A 306 -4.39 -13.33 -3.31
CA VAL A 306 -3.18 -12.72 -3.87
C VAL A 306 -2.18 -12.49 -2.75
N ASN A 307 -0.99 -13.06 -2.90
CA ASN A 307 0.14 -12.80 -2.02
C ASN A 307 1.02 -11.73 -2.67
N ILE A 308 1.33 -10.69 -1.90
CA ILE A 308 2.22 -9.61 -2.30
C ILE A 308 3.50 -9.73 -1.49
N SER A 309 4.62 -9.85 -2.20
CA SER A 309 5.92 -10.06 -1.57
C SER A 309 7.01 -9.19 -2.17
N ILE A 310 7.89 -8.69 -1.31
CA ILE A 310 9.08 -7.96 -1.74
C ILE A 310 10.16 -8.97 -2.12
N SER A 311 10.72 -8.79 -3.30
CA SER A 311 11.97 -9.43 -3.73
C SER A 311 13.09 -8.41 -3.66
N ASP A 312 14.04 -8.61 -2.75
CA ASP A 312 15.31 -7.86 -2.78
C ASP A 312 16.34 -8.77 -3.43
N GLY A 313 16.59 -8.55 -4.73
CA GLY A 313 17.51 -9.30 -5.60
C GLY A 313 18.16 -10.54 -4.97
N SER A 314 17.58 -11.72 -5.26
CA SER A 314 17.97 -13.07 -4.81
C SER A 314 17.56 -13.53 -3.39
N VAL A 315 17.01 -12.66 -2.54
CA VAL A 315 16.47 -13.07 -1.22
C VAL A 315 15.03 -12.56 -1.06
N PHE A 316 14.11 -13.48 -0.79
CA PHE A 316 12.75 -13.16 -0.35
C PHE A 316 12.84 -12.58 1.08
N THR A 317 12.44 -11.32 1.27
CA THR A 317 12.56 -10.64 2.56
C THR A 317 11.28 -10.66 3.40
N GLY A 318 10.19 -11.25 2.89
CA GLY A 318 8.94 -11.46 3.63
C GLY A 318 7.68 -11.19 2.82
N GLU A 319 6.53 -11.60 3.37
CA GLU A 319 5.21 -11.19 2.89
C GLU A 319 4.97 -9.71 3.25
N MET A 320 4.62 -8.90 2.26
CA MET A 320 4.28 -7.49 2.45
C MET A 320 2.78 -7.31 2.72
N LEU A 321 1.94 -8.07 2.03
CA LEU A 321 0.49 -7.94 2.11
C LEU A 321 -0.16 -9.23 1.57
N ARG A 322 -1.29 -9.64 2.16
CA ARG A 322 -2.17 -10.66 1.56
C ARG A 322 -3.51 -10.01 1.24
N MET A 323 -4.04 -10.27 0.04
CA MET A 323 -5.30 -9.68 -0.42
C MET A 323 -6.25 -10.77 -0.91
N VAL A 324 -7.53 -10.62 -0.61
CA VAL A 324 -8.61 -11.38 -1.22
C VAL A 324 -9.42 -10.42 -2.07
N ILE A 325 -9.43 -10.67 -3.37
CA ILE A 325 -9.97 -9.74 -4.36
C ILE A 325 -11.04 -10.40 -5.22
N ALA A 326 -12.19 -9.74 -5.37
CA ALA A 326 -13.26 -10.20 -6.24
C ALA A 326 -12.76 -10.32 -7.68
N GLN A 327 -13.10 -11.43 -8.33
CA GLN A 327 -12.78 -11.63 -9.74
C GLN A 327 -13.82 -10.97 -10.64
N LYS A 328 -13.40 -10.71 -11.88
CA LYS A 328 -14.33 -10.30 -12.93
C LYS A 328 -15.38 -11.38 -13.16
N THR A 329 -16.60 -10.95 -13.45
CA THR A 329 -17.71 -11.84 -13.78
C THR A 329 -17.75 -12.22 -15.27
N GLY A 330 -16.95 -11.55 -16.10
CA GLY A 330 -16.73 -11.86 -17.52
C GLY A 330 -15.56 -11.05 -18.09
N ASP A 331 -15.25 -11.23 -19.38
CA ASP A 331 -14.13 -10.53 -20.01
C ASP A 331 -14.31 -9.00 -20.00
N ASP A 332 -15.55 -8.54 -20.22
CA ASP A 332 -15.94 -7.13 -20.30
C ASP A 332 -16.83 -6.66 -19.11
N ALA A 333 -16.93 -7.47 -18.05
CA ALA A 333 -17.84 -7.21 -16.94
C ALA A 333 -17.21 -7.48 -15.57
N SER A 334 -17.28 -6.49 -14.69
CA SER A 334 -16.82 -6.56 -13.30
C SER A 334 -17.98 -6.21 -12.36
N ALA A 335 -18.87 -7.16 -12.08
CA ALA A 335 -20.08 -6.90 -11.28
C ALA A 335 -19.78 -6.38 -9.87
N PHE A 336 -18.63 -6.79 -9.31
CA PHE A 336 -18.13 -6.37 -8.00
C PHE A 336 -16.88 -5.50 -8.12
N TYR A 337 -16.66 -4.85 -9.27
CA TYR A 337 -15.59 -3.87 -9.50
C TYR A 337 -14.19 -4.35 -9.09
N ALA A 338 -13.94 -5.66 -9.14
CA ALA A 338 -12.75 -6.30 -8.60
C ALA A 338 -12.37 -5.79 -7.20
N LEU A 339 -13.36 -5.61 -6.31
CA LEU A 339 -13.16 -5.04 -4.98
C LEU A 339 -12.22 -5.92 -4.14
N PRO A 340 -11.25 -5.33 -3.40
CA PRO A 340 -10.56 -6.02 -2.33
C PRO A 340 -11.54 -6.21 -1.18
N VAL A 341 -12.08 -7.42 -1.02
CA VAL A 341 -13.07 -7.72 0.03
C VAL A 341 -12.42 -7.93 1.40
N ARG A 342 -11.14 -8.33 1.42
CA ARG A 342 -10.32 -8.43 2.61
C ARG A 342 -8.84 -8.28 2.28
N TYR A 343 -8.05 -7.64 3.12
CA TYR A 343 -6.59 -7.71 3.03
C TYR A 343 -5.92 -7.62 4.40
N GLU A 344 -4.67 -8.08 4.46
CA GLU A 344 -3.86 -8.21 5.67
C GLU A 344 -2.54 -7.48 5.46
N THR A 345 -2.17 -6.61 6.39
CA THR A 345 -0.85 -5.95 6.41
C THR A 345 -0.09 -6.38 7.67
N PRO A 346 1.19 -6.79 7.57
CA PRO A 346 2.06 -6.96 8.72
C PRO A 346 2.09 -5.70 9.59
N PHE A 347 2.13 -5.88 10.90
CA PHE A 347 2.06 -4.79 11.86
C PHE A 347 3.18 -4.88 12.90
N GLY A 348 3.78 -3.72 13.22
CA GLY A 348 4.70 -3.52 14.34
C GLY A 348 5.83 -4.54 14.46
N PHE A 349 6.79 -4.60 13.53
CA PHE A 349 7.96 -5.50 13.62
C PHE A 349 7.64 -6.99 13.92
N GLY A 350 6.48 -7.48 13.46
CA GLY A 350 6.07 -8.86 13.68
C GLY A 350 5.22 -9.09 14.93
N VAL A 351 4.66 -8.04 15.54
CA VAL A 351 3.62 -8.16 16.60
C VAL A 351 2.42 -8.93 16.06
N GLY A 352 2.01 -8.69 14.82
CA GLY A 352 0.86 -9.36 14.23
C GLY A 352 0.52 -8.80 12.85
N LYS A 353 -0.77 -8.84 12.51
CA LYS A 353 -1.31 -8.31 11.26
C LYS A 353 -2.57 -7.48 11.53
N LEU A 354 -2.68 -6.34 10.85
CA LEU A 354 -3.96 -5.65 10.72
C LEU A 354 -4.74 -6.29 9.57
N VAL A 355 -6.01 -6.57 9.83
CA VAL A 355 -6.94 -7.18 8.89
C VAL A 355 -8.02 -6.15 8.56
N TYR A 356 -8.18 -5.89 7.28
CA TYR A 356 -9.14 -4.95 6.73
C TYR A 356 -10.23 -5.78 6.05
N THR A 357 -11.48 -5.59 6.45
CA THR A 357 -12.63 -6.27 5.84
C THR A 357 -13.59 -5.24 5.29
N LEU A 358 -13.94 -5.35 4.01
CA LEU A 358 -14.80 -4.39 3.33
C LEU A 358 -16.18 -4.35 4.00
N GLU A 359 -16.65 -3.16 4.34
CA GLU A 359 -17.99 -2.92 4.88
C GLU A 359 -18.89 -2.27 3.86
N SER A 360 -18.38 -1.28 3.12
CA SER A 360 -19.15 -0.58 2.10
C SER A 360 -18.30 -0.11 0.93
N CYS A 361 -18.94 -0.06 -0.23
CA CYS A 361 -18.42 0.57 -1.43
C CYS A 361 -19.51 1.44 -2.04
N THR A 362 -19.21 2.70 -2.36
CA THR A 362 -20.13 3.62 -3.05
C THR A 362 -19.45 4.25 -4.26
N HIS A 363 -20.18 4.39 -5.36
CA HIS A 363 -19.69 5.01 -6.60
C HIS A 363 -20.30 6.38 -6.90
N THR A 364 -21.15 6.86 -6.00
CA THR A 364 -21.72 8.20 -6.05
C THR A 364 -21.26 8.98 -4.84
N PRO A 365 -20.77 10.22 -4.99
CA PRO A 365 -20.50 11.08 -3.85
C PRO A 365 -21.74 11.17 -2.97
N SER A 366 -21.56 11.19 -1.65
CA SER A 366 -22.64 11.59 -0.76
C SER A 366 -23.00 13.04 -1.12
N ASP A 367 -24.22 13.26 -1.62
CA ASP A 367 -24.74 14.61 -1.78
C ASP A 367 -24.61 15.30 -0.41
N ASN A 368 -23.89 16.43 -0.34
CA ASN A 368 -23.67 17.22 0.88
C ASN A 368 -24.92 17.20 1.78
N ALA A 369 -24.82 16.50 2.92
CA ALA A 369 -25.83 16.56 3.97
C ALA A 369 -25.75 17.89 4.72
#